data_AF-A0A6L8HR01-F1
#
_entry.id   AF-A0A6L8HR01-F1
#
_cell.length_a   1.000
_cell.length_b   1.000
_cell.length_c   1.000
_cell.angle_alpha   90.00
_cell.angle_beta   90.00
_cell.angle_gamma   90.00
#
_symmetry.space_group_name_H-M   'P 1'
#
loop_
_entity.id
_entity.type
_entity.pdbx_description
1 polymer ?
#
loop_
_entity_poly.entity_id
_entity_poly.type
_entity_poly.pdbx_seq_one_letter_code
_entity_poly.pdbx_strand_id
1 'polypeptide(L)'
;MKIHRRPSLATLLAIIALPLLAAPAHAPFGGLHGQQYGGNVAVGNGQVLVGEASAAALPGVVYVYGRAAGRWSEVARLSVSPVAGPPDGFGSSLDAGGDLAIVGAPRWEDGTGAAFV
;
A
#
# COMPACT_ATOMS: atom_id res chain seq x y z
N MET A 1 -23.43 -46.13 55.97
CA MET A 1 -23.52 -44.68 55.67
C MET A 1 -22.59 -44.35 54.50
N LYS A 2 -23.13 -44.25 53.27
CA LYS A 2 -22.46 -43.61 52.12
C LYS A 2 -23.54 -43.15 51.17
N ILE A 3 -23.86 -41.87 51.29
CA ILE A 3 -24.97 -41.18 50.65
C ILE A 3 -24.55 -40.79 49.23
N HIS A 4 -25.39 -41.09 48.25
CA HIS A 4 -25.26 -40.64 46.85
C HIS A 4 -25.21 -39.11 46.78
N ARG A 5 -24.17 -38.55 46.16
CA ARG A 5 -24.21 -37.17 45.67
C ARG A 5 -24.31 -37.19 44.14
N ARG A 6 -25.49 -36.84 43.62
CA ARG A 6 -25.76 -36.61 42.21
C ARG A 6 -25.02 -35.35 41.73
N PRO A 7 -24.61 -35.26 40.45
CA PRO A 7 -23.95 -34.07 39.93
C PRO A 7 -24.98 -32.95 39.75
N SER A 8 -24.75 -31.77 40.32
CA SER A 8 -25.54 -30.58 40.06
C SER A 8 -24.90 -29.78 38.93
N LEU A 9 -25.66 -29.63 37.84
CA LEU A 9 -25.40 -28.77 36.69
C LEU A 9 -25.00 -27.35 37.13
N ALA A 10 -23.79 -26.92 36.80
CA ALA A 10 -23.46 -25.51 36.74
C ALA A 10 -23.52 -25.08 35.26
N THR A 11 -24.54 -24.30 34.94
CA THR A 11 -24.81 -23.66 33.66
C THR A 11 -23.57 -22.93 33.14
N LEU A 12 -22.95 -23.45 32.09
CA LEU A 12 -21.92 -22.73 31.34
C LEU A 12 -22.63 -21.73 30.42
N LEU A 13 -22.47 -20.44 30.70
CA LEU A 13 -22.87 -19.38 29.76
C LEU A 13 -21.94 -19.46 28.54
N ALA A 14 -22.37 -20.14 27.49
CA ALA A 14 -21.71 -20.07 26.20
C ALA A 14 -22.04 -18.72 25.57
N ILE A 15 -21.17 -17.73 25.77
CA ILE A 15 -21.11 -16.56 24.88
C ILE A 15 -20.62 -17.11 23.55
N ILE A 16 -21.55 -17.44 22.65
CA ILE A 16 -21.23 -17.63 21.24
C ILE A 16 -20.85 -16.24 20.74
N ALA A 17 -19.58 -15.88 20.92
CA ALA A 17 -18.96 -14.85 20.10
C ALA A 17 -18.96 -15.42 18.68
N LEU A 18 -20.02 -15.12 17.92
CA LEU A 18 -20.00 -15.25 16.48
C LEU A 18 -18.71 -14.52 16.07
N PRO A 19 -17.71 -15.17 15.45
CA PRO A 19 -16.58 -14.41 14.95
C PRO A 19 -17.20 -13.46 13.94
N LEU A 20 -17.21 -12.17 14.27
CA LEU A 20 -17.39 -11.15 13.26
C LEU A 20 -16.34 -11.53 12.23
N LEU A 21 -16.80 -12.00 11.06
CA LEU A 21 -15.93 -12.21 9.93
C LEU A 21 -15.44 -10.80 9.58
N ALA A 22 -14.39 -10.37 10.27
CA ALA A 22 -13.60 -9.25 9.85
C ALA A 22 -13.15 -9.66 8.46
N ALA A 23 -13.83 -9.15 7.43
CA ALA A 23 -13.29 -9.13 6.10
C ALA A 23 -11.82 -8.71 6.25
N PRO A 24 -10.86 -9.41 5.62
CA PRO A 24 -9.45 -9.10 5.82
C PRO A 24 -9.31 -7.60 5.64
N ALA A 25 -9.00 -6.89 6.73
CA ALA A 25 -8.64 -5.50 6.66
C ALA A 25 -7.51 -5.47 5.63
N HIS A 26 -7.70 -4.72 4.55
CA HIS A 26 -6.66 -4.54 3.56
C HIS A 26 -5.50 -3.88 4.31
N ALA A 27 -4.53 -4.69 4.76
CA ALA A 27 -3.37 -4.16 5.42
C ALA A 27 -2.79 -3.09 4.48
N PRO A 28 -2.44 -1.90 4.99
CA PRO A 28 -1.78 -0.91 4.17
C PRO A 28 -0.58 -1.58 3.52
N PHE A 29 -0.32 -1.26 2.26
CA PHE A 29 0.87 -1.73 1.57
C PHE A 29 2.09 -1.49 2.47
N GLY A 30 2.68 -2.56 2.99
CA GLY A 30 3.67 -2.47 4.08
C GLY A 30 4.96 -1.73 3.67
N GLY A 31 5.64 -1.11 4.64
CA GLY A 31 6.92 -0.41 4.44
C GLY A 31 7.09 0.79 5.38
N LEU A 32 8.34 1.22 5.60
CA LEU A 32 8.63 2.55 6.13
C LEU A 32 8.64 3.51 4.94
N HIS A 33 7.57 4.27 4.78
CA HIS A 33 7.42 5.22 3.67
C HIS A 33 7.57 6.66 4.17
N GLY A 34 7.97 7.58 3.29
CA GLY A 34 8.03 9.00 3.61
C GLY A 34 6.65 9.64 3.69
N GLN A 35 6.63 10.91 4.10
CA GLN A 35 5.41 11.68 4.41
C GLN A 35 4.46 11.89 3.20
N GLN A 36 4.92 11.60 1.98
CA GLN A 36 4.16 11.85 0.74
C GLN A 36 3.78 10.55 0.01
N TYR A 37 4.06 9.40 0.60
CA TYR A 37 3.58 8.13 0.06
C TYR A 37 2.05 8.12 0.01
N GLY A 38 1.49 7.77 -1.14
CA GLY A 38 0.05 7.83 -1.35
C GLY A 38 -0.47 9.20 -1.78
N GLY A 39 0.41 10.17 -2.04
CA GLY A 39 0.02 11.49 -2.54
C GLY A 39 -0.69 11.42 -3.89
N ASN A 40 -0.29 10.44 -4.73
CA ASN A 40 -0.93 10.13 -6.00
C ASN A 40 -1.05 8.62 -6.17
N VAL A 41 -2.12 8.17 -6.83
CA VAL A 41 -2.37 6.76 -7.12
C VAL A 41 -2.90 6.60 -8.55
N ALA A 42 -2.51 5.51 -9.21
CA ALA A 42 -3.08 5.09 -10.49
C ALA A 42 -3.29 3.57 -10.50
N VAL A 43 -4.28 3.12 -11.28
CA VAL A 43 -4.64 1.70 -11.37
C VAL A 43 -4.79 1.32 -12.83
N GLY A 44 -4.02 0.33 -13.27
CA GLY A 44 -4.02 -0.14 -14.65
C GLY A 44 -3.39 -1.53 -14.73
N ASN A 45 -3.84 -2.34 -15.68
CA ASN A 45 -3.33 -3.71 -15.91
C ASN A 45 -3.26 -4.62 -14.66
N GLY A 46 -4.20 -4.46 -13.72
CA GLY A 46 -4.17 -5.22 -12.46
C GLY A 46 -3.05 -4.82 -11.48
N GLN A 47 -2.37 -3.71 -11.74
CA GLN A 47 -1.37 -3.10 -10.87
C GLN A 47 -1.90 -1.81 -10.23
N VAL A 48 -1.31 -1.46 -9.10
CA VAL A 48 -1.53 -0.19 -8.41
C VAL A 48 -0.20 0.54 -8.32
N LEU A 49 -0.15 1.76 -8.83
CA LEU A 49 1.00 2.64 -8.70
C LEU A 49 0.73 3.63 -7.58
N VAL A 50 1.70 3.83 -6.71
CA VAL A 50 1.63 4.76 -5.57
C VAL A 50 2.83 5.69 -5.61
N GLY A 51 2.57 6.99 -5.69
CA GLY A 51 3.60 8.03 -5.71
C GLY A 51 4.04 8.43 -4.30
N GLU A 52 5.34 8.62 -4.16
CA GLU A 52 6.01 9.33 -3.07
C GLU A 52 6.84 10.45 -3.68
N ALA A 53 6.14 11.49 -4.13
CA ALA A 53 6.75 12.66 -4.74
C ALA A 53 7.38 13.55 -3.66
N SER A 54 8.60 13.20 -3.23
CA SER A 54 9.31 13.94 -2.20
C SER A 54 9.54 15.40 -2.64
N ALA A 55 8.90 16.33 -1.94
CA ALA A 55 9.01 17.75 -2.18
C ALA A 55 10.20 18.38 -1.44
N ALA A 56 10.80 17.66 -0.48
CA ALA A 56 11.59 18.26 0.59
C ALA A 56 13.11 18.10 0.46
N ALA A 57 13.63 17.08 -0.23
CA ALA A 57 15.08 16.93 -0.44
C ALA A 57 15.48 15.73 -1.32
N LEU A 58 14.59 14.74 -1.46
CA LEU A 58 14.91 13.48 -2.09
C LEU A 58 14.26 13.39 -3.47
N PRO A 59 14.80 12.58 -4.38
CA PRO A 59 14.08 12.17 -5.57
C PRO A 59 12.73 11.54 -5.21
N GLY A 60 11.79 11.67 -6.13
CA GLY A 60 10.52 10.97 -6.04
C GLY A 60 10.67 9.49 -6.35
N VAL A 61 9.78 8.69 -5.76
CA VAL A 61 9.70 7.24 -5.99
C VAL A 61 8.25 6.88 -6.34
N VAL A 62 8.08 5.97 -7.29
CA VAL A 62 6.79 5.32 -7.55
C VAL A 62 6.89 3.84 -7.20
N TYR A 63 6.00 3.39 -6.33
CA TYR A 63 5.88 2.01 -5.91
C TYR A 63 4.84 1.32 -6.78
N VAL A 64 5.18 0.15 -7.32
CA VAL A 64 4.26 -0.67 -8.12
C VAL A 64 3.83 -1.85 -7.28
N TYR A 65 2.53 -2.02 -7.11
CA TYR A 65 1.93 -3.13 -6.40
C TYR A 65 1.24 -4.07 -7.37
N GLY A 66 1.53 -5.35 -7.23
CA GLY A 66 0.89 -6.43 -7.96
C GLY A 66 0.07 -7.31 -7.02
N ARG A 67 -0.93 -8.01 -7.58
CA ARG A 67 -1.75 -8.94 -6.81
C ARG A 67 -1.42 -10.39 -7.19
N ALA A 68 -1.02 -11.18 -6.19
CA ALA A 68 -0.77 -12.62 -6.33
C ALA A 68 -1.47 -13.40 -5.21
N ALA A 69 -2.16 -14.49 -5.55
CA ALA A 69 -2.89 -15.34 -4.61
C ALA A 69 -3.82 -14.55 -3.64
N GLY A 70 -4.51 -13.53 -4.18
CA GLY A 70 -5.42 -12.67 -3.44
C GLY A 70 -4.76 -11.59 -2.59
N ARG A 71 -3.43 -11.58 -2.46
CA ARG A 71 -2.65 -10.62 -1.67
C ARG A 71 -1.96 -9.61 -2.57
N TRP A 72 -1.86 -8.38 -2.08
CA TRP A 72 -1.06 -7.35 -2.72
C TRP A 72 0.35 -7.30 -2.12
N SER A 73 1.34 -7.08 -2.96
CA SER A 73 2.72 -6.86 -2.56
C SER A 73 3.40 -5.87 -3.50
N GLU A 74 4.38 -5.15 -2.99
CA GLU A 74 5.26 -4.33 -3.83
C GLU A 74 6.02 -5.26 -4.78
N VAL A 75 5.97 -4.99 -6.08
CA VAL A 75 6.65 -5.77 -7.12
C VAL A 75 7.75 -4.98 -7.82
N ALA A 76 7.73 -3.64 -7.72
CA ALA A 76 8.79 -2.78 -8.21
C ALA A 76 8.81 -1.41 -7.51
N ARG A 77 9.95 -0.74 -7.62
CA ARG A 77 10.15 0.68 -7.30
C ARG A 77 10.76 1.36 -8.52
N LEU A 78 10.20 2.50 -8.91
CA LEU A 78 10.65 3.29 -10.04
C LEU A 78 11.17 4.62 -9.52
N SER A 79 12.33 5.04 -10.04
CA SER A 79 12.94 6.34 -9.79
C SER A 79 13.76 6.76 -11.01
N VAL A 80 13.84 8.06 -11.27
CA VAL A 80 14.60 8.61 -12.41
C VAL A 80 15.89 9.30 -11.98
N SER A 81 16.01 9.67 -10.71
CA SER A 81 17.26 10.15 -10.12
C SER A 81 17.85 9.16 -9.11
N PRO A 82 19.18 9.19 -8.86
CA PRO A 82 19.82 8.44 -7.79
C PRO A 82 19.28 8.87 -6.42
N VAL A 83 19.20 7.97 -5.44
CA VAL A 83 18.60 8.18 -4.10
C VAL A 83 19.07 9.45 -3.36
N ALA A 84 20.29 9.94 -3.63
CA ALA A 84 20.86 11.15 -3.03
C ALA A 84 20.91 12.36 -3.99
N GLY A 85 20.14 12.32 -5.09
CA GLY A 85 20.04 13.38 -6.08
C GLY A 85 19.09 14.52 -5.66
N PRO A 86 19.02 15.60 -6.46
CA PRO A 86 18.06 16.68 -6.22
C PRO A 86 16.61 16.18 -6.37
N PRO A 87 15.63 16.86 -5.76
CA PRO A 87 14.23 16.48 -5.86
C PRO A 87 13.69 16.73 -7.28
N ASP A 88 13.46 15.66 -8.02
CA ASP A 88 12.85 15.67 -9.36
C ASP A 88 11.30 15.71 -9.33
N GLY A 89 10.71 15.38 -8.17
CA GLY A 89 9.26 15.26 -8.01
C GLY A 89 8.66 14.08 -8.77
N PHE A 90 9.44 13.07 -9.15
CA PHE A 90 8.93 11.89 -9.83
C PHE A 90 7.78 11.23 -9.04
N GLY A 91 6.66 10.93 -9.71
CA GLY A 91 5.45 10.44 -9.05
C GLY A 91 4.50 11.53 -8.55
N SER A 92 4.74 12.81 -8.88
CA SER A 92 3.82 13.92 -8.53
C SER A 92 2.49 13.86 -9.27
N SER A 93 2.46 13.15 -10.40
CA SER A 93 1.25 12.79 -11.13
C SER A 93 1.42 11.39 -11.70
N LEU A 94 0.31 10.64 -11.71
CA LEU A 94 0.25 9.27 -12.18
C LEU A 94 -1.03 9.10 -13.00
N ASP A 95 -0.92 8.43 -14.13
CA ASP A 95 -2.05 7.86 -14.86
C ASP A 95 -1.66 6.48 -15.39
N ALA A 96 -2.63 5.58 -15.54
CA ALA A 96 -2.38 4.24 -16.03
C ALA A 96 -3.56 3.74 -16.86
N GLY A 97 -3.27 3.17 -18.02
CA GLY A 97 -4.27 2.68 -18.96
C GLY A 97 -3.69 1.66 -19.94
N GLY A 98 -4.39 0.55 -20.12
CA GLY A 98 -3.85 -0.57 -20.89
C GLY A 98 -2.52 -1.05 -20.29
N ASP A 99 -1.50 -1.18 -21.14
CA ASP A 99 -0.14 -1.56 -20.73
C ASP A 99 0.78 -0.36 -20.47
N LEU A 100 0.24 0.86 -20.45
CA LEU A 100 1.00 2.09 -20.24
C LEU A 100 0.71 2.69 -18.86
N ALA A 101 1.75 3.22 -18.24
CA ALA A 101 1.65 4.14 -17.13
C ALA A 101 2.39 5.42 -17.50
N ILE A 102 1.91 6.57 -17.03
CA ILE A 102 2.58 7.85 -17.21
C ILE A 102 2.90 8.41 -15.82
N VAL A 103 4.14 8.85 -15.64
CA VAL A 103 4.62 9.43 -14.39
C VAL A 103 5.18 10.82 -14.63
N GLY A 104 4.65 11.82 -13.93
CA GLY A 104 5.17 13.19 -13.96
C GLY A 104 6.30 13.42 -12.97
N ALA A 105 7.28 14.22 -13.39
CA ALA A 105 8.38 14.75 -12.58
C ALA A 105 8.53 16.25 -12.84
N PRO A 106 7.73 17.11 -12.18
CA PRO A 106 7.66 18.55 -12.49
C PRO A 106 8.94 19.32 -12.14
N ARG A 107 9.87 18.71 -11.41
CA ARG A 107 11.15 19.32 -11.03
C ARG A 107 12.35 18.67 -11.72
N TRP A 108 12.11 17.84 -12.73
CA TRP A 108 13.16 17.28 -13.58
C TRP A 108 13.97 18.40 -14.26
N GLU A 109 15.29 18.18 -14.45
CA GLU A 109 16.25 19.08 -15.13
C GLU A 109 16.06 20.56 -14.78
N ASP A 110 16.44 20.95 -13.56
CA ASP A 110 16.36 22.33 -13.07
C ASP A 110 14.95 22.96 -13.17
N GLY A 111 13.90 22.13 -13.15
CA GLY A 111 12.51 22.58 -13.14
C GLY A 111 11.86 22.71 -14.51
N THR A 112 12.48 22.22 -15.58
CA THR A 112 11.81 22.12 -16.89
C THR A 112 10.66 21.13 -16.86
N GLY A 113 10.75 20.13 -15.98
CA GLY A 113 9.76 19.08 -15.83
C GLY A 113 9.83 18.04 -16.94
N ALA A 114 9.35 16.83 -16.62
CA ALA A 114 9.28 15.72 -17.57
C ALA A 114 8.09 14.81 -17.26
N ALA A 115 7.71 13.99 -18.25
CA ALA A 115 6.81 12.85 -18.08
C ALA A 115 7.50 11.59 -18.64
N PHE A 116 7.36 10.49 -17.91
CA PHE A 116 7.94 9.19 -18.22
C PHE A 116 6.85 8.16 -18.47
N VAL A 117 7.12 7.19 -19.35
CA VAL A 117 6.24 6.08 -19.72
C VAL A 117 6.94 4.76 -19.43
#